data_AF-E4MSY7-F1
#
_entry.id   AF-E4MSY7-F1
#
_cell.length_a   1.000
_cell.length_b   1.000
_cell.length_c   1.000
_cell.angle_alpha   90.00
_cell.angle_beta   90.00
_cell.angle_gamma   90.00
#
_symmetry.space_group_name_H-M   'P 1'
#
loop_
_entity.id
_entity.type
_entity.pdbx_description
1 polymer ?
#
loop_
_entity_poly.entity_id
_entity_poly.type
_entity_poly.pdbx_seq_one_letter_code
_entity_poly.pdbx_strand_id
1 'polypeptide(L)'
;MSFKQNLRVINKATNYYEKWEEKNGVLVKKKVKQEGTNWAIRKPLHKETVSGKIVLDRKIGKDKILTATRKAVDITFTEKIISSITDTGIQKILLNYLKYKGSPEVAFSAEGLEELNKNIAQYNDGKKHQPIYKVRIFEEGSKFPLGETGAKATKYVEAAKGTNLFFGVYQGKEKRTYATIPLNEVIERQKQGLPSVPERNEKGEPLLFSLSPNDLVYVPMEGEIAETIDFNNLSKEQKERIYKTVSFTGNQCFFVQEAVASPIVNKMEYSPLNKMERDILGIMIKEVCVKLKVDRLGNIIKA
;
A
#
# COMPACT_ATOMS: atom_id res chain seq x y z
N MET A 1 4.70 -14.35 -24.68
CA MET A 1 4.39 -13.67 -23.39
C MET A 1 5.09 -14.40 -22.26
N SER A 2 5.90 -13.70 -21.44
CA SER A 2 6.50 -14.30 -20.24
C SER A 2 5.59 -14.03 -19.05
N PHE A 3 4.89 -15.07 -18.54
CA PHE A 3 4.07 -15.01 -17.32
C PHE A 3 4.96 -14.97 -16.07
N LYS A 4 5.71 -13.88 -15.88
CA LYS A 4 6.57 -13.72 -14.71
C LYS A 4 5.71 -13.30 -13.51
N GLN A 5 5.17 -14.27 -12.78
CA GLN A 5 4.46 -14.02 -11.53
C GLN A 5 5.43 -13.54 -10.46
N ASN A 6 5.34 -12.25 -10.11
CA ASN A 6 6.16 -11.62 -9.05
C ASN A 6 5.46 -11.68 -7.69
N LEU A 7 4.83 -12.82 -7.36
CA LEU A 7 4.10 -13.03 -6.10
C LEU A 7 5.01 -13.49 -4.96
N ARG A 8 6.23 -13.90 -5.27
CA ARG A 8 7.16 -14.40 -4.27
C ARG A 8 7.67 -13.25 -3.40
N VAL A 9 7.30 -13.29 -2.12
CA VAL A 9 7.66 -12.27 -1.13
C VAL A 9 9.00 -12.58 -0.46
N ILE A 10 9.19 -13.83 -0.04
CA ILE A 10 10.36 -14.29 0.70
C ILE A 10 11.17 -15.30 -0.13
N ASN A 11 12.51 -15.27 -0.04
CA ASN A 11 13.39 -16.32 -0.54
C ASN A 11 14.31 -16.91 0.54
N LYS A 12 14.62 -18.20 0.35
CA LYS A 12 15.88 -18.86 0.69
C LYS A 12 17.09 -17.95 0.53
N ALA A 13 17.64 -17.30 1.56
CA ALA A 13 18.92 -16.60 1.39
C ALA A 13 20.07 -17.60 1.46
N THR A 14 20.94 -17.60 0.44
CA THR A 14 22.20 -18.36 0.43
C THR A 14 23.33 -17.39 0.71
N ASN A 15 23.44 -16.94 1.97
CA ASN A 15 24.53 -16.07 2.37
C ASN A 15 25.78 -16.88 2.72
N TYR A 16 26.92 -16.37 2.27
CA TYR A 16 28.23 -16.88 2.59
C TYR A 16 29.05 -15.72 3.14
N TYR A 17 29.91 -15.99 4.11
CA TYR A 17 30.90 -15.05 4.60
C TYR A 17 32.28 -15.70 4.54
N GLU A 18 33.31 -14.86 4.54
CA GLU A 18 34.69 -15.31 4.53
C GLU A 18 35.27 -15.22 5.94
N LYS A 19 35.89 -16.30 6.42
CA LYS A 19 36.67 -16.31 7.67
C LYS A 19 38.03 -16.94 7.41
N TRP A 20 39.05 -16.49 8.15
CA TRP A 20 40.36 -17.12 8.12
C TRP A 20 40.32 -18.40 8.96
N GLU A 21 40.75 -19.52 8.39
CA GLU A 21 41.00 -20.77 9.12
C GLU A 21 42.47 -21.15 8.93
N GLU A 22 43.11 -21.58 10.01
CA GLU A 22 44.47 -22.09 9.94
C GLU A 22 44.45 -23.53 9.42
N LYS A 23 45.18 -23.78 8.34
CA LYS A 23 45.43 -25.12 7.81
C LYS A 23 46.94 -25.28 7.64
N ASN A 24 47.52 -26.24 8.35
CA ASN A 24 48.95 -26.57 8.28
C ASN A 24 49.88 -25.36 8.53
N GLY A 25 49.56 -24.51 9.53
CA GLY A 25 50.37 -23.35 9.89
C GLY A 25 50.24 -22.13 8.96
N VAL A 26 49.34 -22.18 7.96
CA VAL A 26 49.06 -21.06 7.05
C VAL A 26 47.60 -20.64 7.20
N LEU A 27 47.37 -19.34 7.36
CA LEU A 27 46.03 -18.76 7.39
C LEU A 27 45.46 -18.73 5.98
N VAL A 28 44.37 -19.48 5.76
CA VAL A 28 43.67 -19.54 4.47
C VAL A 28 42.27 -18.98 4.63
N LYS A 29 41.85 -18.13 3.70
CA LYS A 29 40.50 -17.55 3.67
C LYS A 29 39.49 -18.59 3.18
N LYS A 30 38.52 -18.97 4.00
CA LYS A 30 37.48 -19.95 3.69
C LYS A 30 36.11 -19.30 3.59
N LYS A 31 35.38 -19.65 2.53
CA LYS A 31 33.95 -19.32 2.41
C LYS A 31 33.13 -20.29 3.26
N VAL A 32 32.40 -19.75 4.23
CA VAL A 32 31.51 -20.49 5.13
C VAL A 32 30.08 -20.07 4.86
N LYS A 33 29.19 -21.06 4.73
CA LYS A 33 27.75 -20.81 4.59
C LYS A 33 27.22 -20.29 5.92
N GLN A 34 26.45 -19.22 5.90
CA GLN A 34 25.72 -18.80 7.09
C GLN A 34 24.60 -19.80 7.37
N GLU A 35 24.68 -20.46 8.53
CA GLU A 35 23.66 -21.36 9.03
C GLU A 35 22.59 -20.58 9.82
N GLY A 36 21.36 -21.08 9.84
CA GLY A 36 20.19 -20.42 10.42
C GLY A 36 19.14 -19.98 9.39
N THR A 37 18.04 -19.42 9.90
CA THR A 37 16.87 -19.05 9.10
C THR A 37 17.08 -17.69 8.42
N ASN A 38 17.78 -17.67 7.30
CA ASN A 38 18.05 -16.46 6.54
C ASN A 38 17.01 -16.28 5.41
N TRP A 39 16.13 -15.30 5.59
CA TRP A 39 15.07 -14.96 4.65
C TRP A 39 15.37 -13.63 3.96
N ALA A 40 15.32 -13.59 2.62
CA ALA A 40 15.44 -12.36 1.84
C ALA A 40 14.06 -11.85 1.41
N ILE A 41 13.71 -10.63 1.82
CA ILE A 41 12.47 -9.94 1.42
C ILE A 41 12.71 -9.19 0.11
N ARG A 42 11.81 -9.36 -0.87
CA ARG A 42 11.99 -8.86 -2.25
C ARG A 42 11.28 -7.55 -2.57
N LYS A 43 10.60 -6.96 -1.60
CA LYS A 43 9.78 -5.75 -1.76
C LYS A 43 10.04 -4.80 -0.58
N PRO A 44 9.99 -3.47 -0.80
CA PRO A 44 10.08 -2.51 0.30
C PRO A 44 8.91 -2.74 1.25
N LEU A 45 9.18 -2.82 2.55
CA LEU A 45 8.13 -3.02 3.56
C LEU A 45 7.34 -1.74 3.82
N HIS A 46 8.05 -0.63 3.88
CA HIS A 46 7.52 0.65 4.28
C HIS A 46 8.11 1.79 3.45
N LYS A 47 7.45 2.94 3.47
CA LYS A 47 8.00 4.19 2.94
C LYS A 47 9.21 4.63 3.76
N GLU A 48 10.08 5.45 3.17
CA GLU A 48 11.28 5.97 3.84
C GLU A 48 10.95 6.87 5.04
N THR A 49 9.82 7.58 4.99
CA THR A 49 9.41 8.51 6.04
C THR A 49 9.04 7.78 7.33
N VAL A 50 9.76 8.11 8.39
CA VAL A 50 9.47 7.64 9.75
C VAL A 50 8.76 8.73 10.54
N SER A 51 7.72 8.34 11.28
CA SER A 51 6.88 9.23 12.06
C SER A 51 6.87 8.83 13.54
N GLY A 52 6.65 9.80 14.43
CA GLY A 52 6.46 9.52 15.85
C GLY A 52 4.98 9.45 16.21
N LYS A 53 4.56 8.48 17.02
CA LYS A 53 3.19 8.44 17.55
C LYS A 53 2.92 9.66 18.43
N ILE A 54 1.72 10.21 18.33
CA ILE A 54 1.24 11.30 19.17
C ILE A 54 -0.15 11.01 19.70
N VAL A 55 -0.56 11.76 20.72
CA VAL A 55 -1.92 11.75 21.24
C VAL A 55 -2.45 13.18 21.13
N LEU A 56 -3.59 13.34 20.47
CA LEU A 56 -4.34 14.59 20.40
C LEU A 56 -5.78 14.27 20.81
N ASP A 57 -6.47 15.22 21.44
CA ASP A 57 -7.86 15.07 21.85
C ASP A 57 -8.81 15.17 20.63
N ARG A 58 -8.88 14.10 19.86
CA ARG A 58 -9.69 13.98 18.64
C ARG A 58 -10.18 12.55 18.46
N LYS A 59 -11.35 12.40 17.83
CA LYS A 59 -11.86 11.09 17.42
C LYS A 59 -10.99 10.56 16.27
N ILE A 60 -10.41 9.39 16.47
CA ILE A 60 -9.60 8.66 15.50
C ILE A 60 -10.43 7.48 14.98
N GLY A 61 -10.29 7.13 13.69
CA GLY A 61 -10.93 5.94 13.16
C GLY A 61 -10.45 4.66 13.86
N LYS A 62 -11.29 3.63 13.89
CA LYS A 62 -10.90 2.29 14.35
C LYS A 62 -9.68 1.83 13.53
N ASP A 63 -8.67 1.28 14.21
CA ASP A 63 -7.42 0.76 13.64
C ASP A 63 -6.50 1.80 12.98
N LYS A 64 -6.72 3.09 13.26
CA LYS A 64 -5.83 4.18 12.85
C LYS A 64 -5.07 4.76 14.03
N ILE A 65 -3.91 5.33 13.74
CA ILE A 65 -3.11 6.04 14.73
C ILE A 65 -2.78 7.45 14.24
N LEU A 66 -2.63 8.36 15.20
CA LEU A 66 -2.06 9.67 14.94
C LEU A 66 -0.54 9.59 15.06
N THR A 67 0.12 10.04 14.00
CA THR A 67 1.58 10.17 13.97
C THR A 67 1.94 11.57 13.51
N ALA A 68 3.15 12.00 13.82
CA ALA A 68 3.66 13.29 13.40
C ALA A 68 5.02 13.19 12.73
N THR A 69 5.24 14.09 11.78
CA THR A 69 6.49 14.27 11.04
C THR A 69 6.84 15.76 11.00
N ARG A 70 8.12 16.06 10.72
CA ARG A 70 8.56 17.44 10.48
C ARG A 70 8.53 17.69 8.97
N LYS A 71 7.77 18.69 8.54
CA LYS A 71 7.70 19.13 7.14
C LYS A 71 8.24 20.56 7.04
N ALA A 72 9.00 20.84 5.99
CA ALA A 72 9.34 22.22 5.63
C ALA A 72 8.06 22.96 5.26
N VAL A 73 7.95 24.23 5.67
CA VAL A 73 6.89 25.10 5.19
C VAL A 73 7.22 25.44 3.75
N ASP A 74 6.26 25.23 2.85
CA ASP A 74 6.42 25.44 1.41
C ASP A 74 5.09 25.85 0.79
N ILE A 75 5.11 26.14 -0.51
CA ILE A 75 3.93 26.56 -1.29
C ILE A 75 2.75 25.59 -1.26
N THR A 76 2.93 24.35 -0.79
CA THR A 76 1.83 23.39 -0.67
C THR A 76 0.96 23.63 0.57
N PHE A 77 1.35 24.55 1.47
CA PHE A 77 0.66 24.79 2.73
C PHE A 77 -0.64 25.58 2.53
N THR A 78 -1.73 24.85 2.30
CA THR A 78 -3.10 25.38 2.33
C THR A 78 -3.62 25.47 3.77
N GLU A 79 -4.73 26.18 3.98
CA GLU A 79 -5.41 26.26 5.29
C GLU A 79 -5.65 24.87 5.92
N LYS A 80 -6.03 23.89 5.09
CA LYS A 80 -6.23 22.50 5.51
C LYS A 80 -4.94 21.88 6.04
N ILE A 81 -3.81 22.09 5.37
CA ILE A 81 -2.51 21.57 5.82
C ILE A 81 -2.06 22.31 7.08
N ILE A 82 -2.27 23.63 7.16
CA ILE A 82 -1.94 24.40 8.36
C ILE A 82 -2.72 23.88 9.57
N SER A 83 -4.02 23.55 9.42
CA SER A 83 -4.83 22.97 10.50
C SER A 83 -4.33 21.61 11.03
N SER A 84 -3.45 20.94 10.27
CA SER A 84 -2.80 19.68 10.67
C SER A 84 -1.46 19.87 11.39
N ILE A 85 -1.05 21.11 11.65
CA ILE A 85 0.13 21.41 12.48
C ILE A 85 -0.22 21.13 13.95
N THR A 86 0.68 20.53 14.72
CA THR A 86 0.38 20.21 16.13
C THR A 86 0.36 21.44 17.04
N ASP A 87 1.11 22.49 16.68
CA ASP A 87 1.25 23.73 17.44
C ASP A 87 0.22 24.77 16.97
N THR A 88 -0.72 25.13 17.84
CA THR A 88 -1.82 26.07 17.52
C THR A 88 -1.35 27.52 17.39
N GLY A 89 -0.27 27.92 18.05
CA GLY A 89 0.33 29.23 17.89
C GLY A 89 0.90 29.39 16.49
N ILE A 90 1.63 28.39 16.02
CA ILE A 90 2.13 28.34 14.64
C ILE A 90 0.97 28.31 13.63
N GLN A 91 -0.12 27.57 13.90
CA GLN A 91 -1.30 27.59 13.03
C GLN A 91 -1.83 29.01 12.84
N LYS A 92 -2.01 29.74 13.95
CA LYS A 92 -2.52 31.11 13.93
C LYS A 92 -1.63 32.02 13.09
N ILE A 93 -0.31 31.97 13.31
CA ILE A 93 0.68 32.78 12.58
C ILE A 93 0.57 32.51 11.07
N LEU A 94 0.62 31.24 10.67
CA LEU A 94 0.61 30.88 9.25
C LEU A 94 -0.72 31.18 8.57
N LEU A 95 -1.86 31.00 9.25
CA LEU A 95 -3.18 31.36 8.73
C LEU A 95 -3.32 32.86 8.53
N ASN A 96 -2.89 33.66 9.51
CA ASN A 96 -2.93 35.13 9.41
C ASN A 96 -2.05 35.63 8.25
N TYR A 97 -0.86 35.06 8.10
CA TYR A 97 0.04 35.43 7.02
C TYR A 97 -0.48 35.01 5.64
N LEU A 98 -1.02 33.80 5.54
CA LEU A 98 -1.66 33.31 4.32
C LEU A 98 -2.82 34.21 3.91
N LYS A 99 -3.66 34.63 4.86
CA LYS A 99 -4.76 35.56 4.62
C LYS A 99 -4.28 36.93 4.13
N TYR A 100 -3.15 37.42 4.66
CA TYR A 100 -2.55 38.69 4.23
C TYR A 100 -2.01 38.62 2.79
N LYS A 101 -1.34 37.52 2.42
CA LYS A 101 -0.75 37.34 1.08
C LYS A 101 -1.72 36.84 0.02
N GLY A 102 -2.83 36.22 0.42
CA GLY A 102 -3.89 35.75 -0.48
C GLY A 102 -3.65 34.36 -1.11
N SER A 103 -2.41 33.90 -1.25
CA SER A 103 -2.12 32.56 -1.77
C SER A 103 -0.90 31.87 -1.14
N PRO A 104 -0.90 30.52 -1.05
CA PRO A 104 0.25 29.76 -0.55
C PRO A 104 1.53 29.95 -1.37
N GLU A 105 1.40 30.13 -2.68
CA GLU A 105 2.52 30.29 -3.61
C GLU A 105 3.33 31.55 -3.30
N VAL A 106 2.65 32.61 -2.89
CA VAL A 106 3.29 33.87 -2.48
C VAL A 106 3.73 33.79 -1.03
N ALA A 107 2.84 33.37 -0.12
CA ALA A 107 3.09 33.34 1.32
C ALA A 107 4.26 32.42 1.70
N PHE A 108 4.34 31.23 1.11
CA PHE A 108 5.30 30.21 1.50
C PHE A 108 6.37 29.95 0.44
N SER A 109 6.62 30.96 -0.41
CA SER A 109 7.84 31.09 -1.19
C SER A 109 9.05 31.36 -0.27
N ALA A 110 10.28 31.27 -0.81
CA ALA A 110 11.48 31.59 -0.05
C ALA A 110 11.45 33.04 0.48
N GLU A 111 11.07 34.00 -0.37
CA GLU A 111 10.94 35.41 -0.02
C GLU A 111 9.81 35.66 0.99
N GLY A 112 8.64 35.03 0.78
CA GLY A 112 7.51 35.11 1.69
C GLY A 112 7.85 34.58 3.09
N LEU A 113 8.58 33.47 3.18
CA LEU A 113 9.03 32.94 4.47
C LEU A 113 10.04 33.85 5.16
N GLU A 114 10.94 34.50 4.43
CA GLU A 114 11.83 35.50 5.03
C GLU A 114 11.06 36.70 5.58
N GLU A 115 10.11 37.23 4.81
CA GLU A 115 9.27 38.35 5.23
C GLU A 115 8.42 38.00 6.47
N LEU A 116 7.78 36.83 6.47
CA LEU A 116 7.04 36.30 7.61
C LEU A 116 7.92 36.28 8.87
N ASN A 117 9.12 35.71 8.76
CA ASN A 117 9.99 35.52 9.91
C ASN A 117 10.57 36.83 10.44
N LYS A 118 10.79 37.83 9.58
CA LYS A 118 11.16 39.20 10.00
C LYS A 118 10.02 39.90 10.75
N ASN A 119 8.77 39.63 10.36
CA ASN A 119 7.58 40.36 10.85
C ASN A 119 6.63 39.49 11.71
N ILE A 120 7.11 38.37 12.26
CA ILE A 120 6.26 37.32 12.84
C ILE A 120 5.31 37.81 13.94
N ALA A 121 5.73 38.82 14.71
CA ALA A 121 4.94 39.40 15.78
C ALA A 121 3.63 40.04 15.26
N GLN A 122 3.64 40.60 14.04
CA GLN A 122 2.45 41.18 13.42
C GLN A 122 1.34 40.14 13.21
N TYR A 123 1.72 38.89 12.97
CA TYR A 123 0.81 37.78 12.73
C TYR A 123 0.51 36.97 14.00
N ASN A 124 1.05 37.38 15.16
CA ASN A 124 0.98 36.69 16.44
C ASN A 124 0.54 37.60 17.61
N ASP A 125 -0.38 38.53 17.37
CA ASP A 125 -0.87 39.51 18.36
C ASP A 125 0.24 40.34 19.05
N GLY A 126 1.29 40.68 18.32
CA GLY A 126 2.46 41.40 18.85
C GLY A 126 3.44 40.52 19.63
N LYS A 127 3.16 39.22 19.83
CA LYS A 127 4.07 38.31 20.54
C LYS A 127 5.20 37.83 19.64
N LYS A 128 6.45 37.97 20.11
CA LYS A 128 7.62 37.44 19.40
C LYS A 128 7.58 35.91 19.32
N HIS A 129 8.13 35.36 18.26
CA HIS A 129 8.29 33.93 18.05
C HIS A 129 9.59 33.67 17.28
N GLN A 130 10.14 32.46 17.38
CA GLN A 130 11.32 32.07 16.61
C GLN A 130 10.98 31.87 15.12
N PRO A 131 11.94 31.99 14.19
CA PRO A 131 11.67 31.74 12.79
C PRO A 131 11.07 30.33 12.51
N ILE A 132 10.07 30.28 11.65
CA ILE A 132 9.32 29.09 11.27
C ILE A 132 9.71 28.70 9.85
N TYR A 133 10.58 27.70 9.73
CA TYR A 133 10.94 27.09 8.44
C TYR A 133 10.44 25.64 8.30
N LYS A 134 10.25 24.98 9.43
CA LYS A 134 9.76 23.59 9.52
C LYS A 134 8.74 23.51 10.65
N VAL A 135 7.67 22.78 10.41
CA VAL A 135 6.58 22.57 11.37
C VAL A 135 6.33 21.09 11.58
N ARG A 136 5.72 20.76 12.72
CA ARG A 136 5.32 19.39 13.04
C ARG A 136 3.89 19.21 12.57
N ILE A 137 3.69 18.33 11.59
CA ILE A 137 2.38 18.01 11.03
C ILE A 137 1.97 16.63 11.53
N PHE A 138 0.72 16.50 11.98
CA PHE A 138 0.14 15.20 12.29
C PHE A 138 -0.67 14.67 11.12
N GLU A 139 -0.69 13.35 11.01
CA GLU A 139 -1.47 12.60 10.06
C GLU A 139 -2.09 11.38 10.74
N GLU A 140 -3.34 11.13 10.38
CA GLU A 140 -4.07 9.94 10.77
C GLU A 140 -3.90 8.88 9.68
N GLY A 141 -3.40 7.70 10.04
CA GLY A 141 -3.19 6.64 9.07
C GLY A 141 -2.97 5.26 9.68
N SER A 142 -3.04 4.26 8.81
CA SER A 142 -2.67 2.88 9.13
C SER A 142 -1.15 2.74 9.04
N LYS A 143 -0.49 2.84 10.20
CA LYS A 143 0.96 2.74 10.33
C LYS A 143 1.32 1.71 11.39
N PHE A 144 2.48 1.07 11.23
CA PHE A 144 2.98 0.03 12.12
C PHE A 144 4.35 0.42 12.70
N PRO A 145 4.73 -0.11 13.88
CA PRO A 145 6.02 0.20 14.47
C PRO A 145 7.16 -0.33 13.59
N LEU A 146 8.26 0.44 13.51
CA LEU A 146 9.43 0.12 12.70
C LEU A 146 10.18 -1.11 13.23
N GLY A 147 10.01 -1.43 14.52
CA GLY A 147 10.53 -2.63 15.14
C GLY A 147 9.94 -2.81 16.54
N GLU A 148 10.31 -3.88 17.22
CA GLU A 148 9.68 -4.26 18.50
C GLU A 148 10.44 -3.73 19.72
N THR A 149 11.70 -3.32 19.56
CA THR A 149 12.59 -2.98 20.69
C THR A 149 13.17 -1.57 20.59
N GLY A 150 13.44 -0.99 21.77
CA GLY A 150 14.09 0.31 21.92
C GLY A 150 13.38 1.43 21.16
N ALA A 151 14.17 2.35 20.58
CA ALA A 151 13.66 3.50 19.84
C ALA A 151 12.89 3.13 18.55
N LYS A 152 12.95 1.87 18.08
CA LYS A 152 12.21 1.43 16.89
C LYS A 152 10.74 1.13 17.21
N ALA A 153 10.44 0.74 18.46
CA ALA A 153 9.07 0.50 18.93
C ALA A 153 8.20 1.76 18.93
N THR A 154 8.81 2.93 19.11
CA THR A 154 8.11 4.22 19.14
C THR A 154 8.12 4.95 17.79
N LYS A 155 8.79 4.38 16.78
CA LYS A 155 8.87 4.91 15.42
C LYS A 155 7.87 4.16 14.56
N TYR A 156 7.05 4.89 13.83
CA TYR A 156 5.97 4.33 13.02
C TYR A 156 6.21 4.63 11.55
N VAL A 157 5.88 3.66 10.72
CA VAL A 157 6.06 3.73 9.27
C VAL A 157 4.79 3.31 8.56
N GLU A 158 4.59 3.83 7.35
CA GLU A 158 3.48 3.45 6.49
C GLU A 158 3.94 2.38 5.51
N ALA A 159 3.05 1.44 5.18
CA ALA A 159 3.33 0.44 4.16
C ALA A 159 3.75 1.08 2.83
N ALA A 160 4.72 0.49 2.15
CA ALA A 160 5.17 0.97 0.87
C ALA A 160 4.05 0.80 -0.19
N LYS A 161 3.89 1.78 -1.08
CA LYS A 161 2.85 1.73 -2.12
C LYS A 161 3.11 0.54 -3.07
N GLY A 162 2.03 -0.09 -3.52
CA GLY A 162 2.12 -1.21 -4.48
C GLY A 162 2.70 -2.50 -3.92
N THR A 163 2.76 -2.64 -2.60
CA THR A 163 3.28 -3.85 -1.93
C THR A 163 2.21 -4.80 -1.44
N ASN A 164 0.94 -4.38 -1.52
CA ASN A 164 -0.21 -5.24 -1.29
C ASN A 164 -0.30 -6.25 -2.44
N LEU A 165 0.17 -7.47 -2.19
CA LEU A 165 0.23 -8.53 -3.19
C LEU A 165 -0.91 -9.53 -3.10
N PHE A 166 -1.68 -9.50 -2.01
CA PHE A 166 -2.75 -10.45 -1.78
C PHE A 166 -4.04 -9.75 -1.33
N PHE A 167 -5.14 -10.16 -1.93
CA PHE A 167 -6.50 -9.74 -1.64
C PHE A 167 -7.33 -10.98 -1.32
N GLY A 168 -7.78 -11.11 -0.08
CA GLY A 168 -8.63 -12.21 0.36
C GLY A 168 -10.08 -11.97 -0.01
N VAL A 169 -10.71 -12.97 -0.63
CA VAL A 169 -12.15 -13.04 -0.87
C VAL A 169 -12.72 -14.14 0.03
N TYR A 170 -13.57 -13.76 0.98
CA TYR A 170 -14.12 -14.65 2.00
C TYR A 170 -15.62 -14.84 1.80
N GLN A 171 -16.15 -15.98 2.24
CA GLN A 171 -17.58 -16.28 2.18
C GLN A 171 -18.27 -15.84 3.49
N GLY A 172 -18.99 -14.73 3.43
CA GLY A 172 -19.93 -14.35 4.50
C GLY A 172 -21.26 -15.11 4.39
N LYS A 173 -22.18 -14.81 5.31
CA LYS A 173 -23.50 -15.49 5.38
C LYS A 173 -24.35 -15.31 4.12
N GLU A 174 -24.36 -14.11 3.56
CA GLU A 174 -25.16 -13.76 2.37
C GLU A 174 -24.31 -13.23 1.22
N LYS A 175 -23.20 -12.56 1.53
CA LYS A 175 -22.33 -11.91 0.54
C LYS A 175 -20.88 -12.20 0.86
N ARG A 176 -20.03 -12.10 -0.18
CA ARG A 176 -18.59 -12.15 -0.01
C ARG A 176 -18.10 -10.93 0.78
N THR A 177 -17.06 -11.14 1.58
CA THR A 177 -16.32 -10.08 2.26
C THR A 177 -14.88 -10.07 1.79
N TYR A 178 -14.20 -8.95 1.98
CA TYR A 178 -12.94 -8.67 1.31
C TYR A 178 -11.92 -8.08 2.27
N ALA A 179 -10.66 -8.43 2.09
CA ALA A 179 -9.57 -7.79 2.80
C ALA A 179 -8.31 -7.73 1.94
N THR A 180 -7.70 -6.54 1.87
CA THR A 180 -6.32 -6.41 1.39
C THR A 180 -5.37 -6.83 2.50
N ILE A 181 -4.50 -7.81 2.25
CA ILE A 181 -3.56 -8.30 3.27
C ILE A 181 -2.25 -7.51 3.19
N PRO A 182 -1.85 -6.79 4.26
CA PRO A 182 -0.61 -6.03 4.30
C PRO A 182 0.64 -6.91 4.14
N LEU A 183 1.66 -6.40 3.46
CA LEU A 183 2.89 -7.17 3.16
C LEU A 183 3.61 -7.68 4.43
N ASN A 184 3.64 -6.89 5.50
CA ASN A 184 4.25 -7.28 6.77
C ASN A 184 3.55 -8.49 7.40
N GLU A 185 2.22 -8.56 7.32
CA GLU A 185 1.44 -9.71 7.78
C GLU A 185 1.73 -10.95 6.95
N VAL A 186 1.75 -10.81 5.61
CA VAL A 186 2.11 -11.90 4.70
C VAL A 186 3.49 -12.48 5.03
N ILE A 187 4.47 -11.61 5.32
CA ILE A 187 5.82 -12.04 5.64
C ILE A 187 5.86 -12.81 6.95
N GLU A 188 5.18 -12.31 7.97
CA GLU A 188 5.17 -12.95 9.27
C GLU A 188 4.50 -14.32 9.21
N ARG A 189 3.37 -14.43 8.49
CA ARG A 189 2.70 -15.71 8.23
C ARG A 189 3.61 -16.70 7.50
N GLN A 190 4.27 -16.28 6.42
CA GLN A 190 5.19 -17.14 5.66
C GLN A 190 6.39 -17.59 6.49
N LYS A 191 6.92 -16.74 7.38
CA LYS A 191 8.00 -17.10 8.31
C LYS A 191 7.58 -18.20 9.29
N GLN A 192 6.30 -18.23 9.66
CA GLN A 192 5.69 -19.25 10.53
C GLN A 192 5.22 -20.50 9.75
N GLY A 193 5.43 -20.55 8.42
CA GLY A 193 4.97 -21.65 7.57
C GLY A 193 3.47 -21.63 7.26
N LEU A 194 2.78 -20.52 7.56
CA LEU A 194 1.36 -20.34 7.29
C LEU A 194 1.10 -19.82 5.87
N PRO A 195 -0.11 -20.01 5.30
CA PRO A 195 -0.50 -19.42 4.02
C PRO A 195 -0.43 -17.89 4.02
N SER A 196 -0.09 -17.27 2.88
CA SER A 196 0.05 -15.81 2.73
C SER A 196 -1.20 -15.03 3.13
N VAL A 197 -2.38 -15.61 2.91
CA VAL A 197 -3.68 -15.02 3.22
C VAL A 197 -4.29 -15.79 4.40
N PRO A 198 -4.86 -15.11 5.39
CA PRO A 198 -5.60 -15.77 6.47
C PRO A 198 -6.71 -16.68 5.94
N GLU A 199 -6.85 -17.86 6.51
CA GLU A 199 -7.92 -18.82 6.15
C GLU A 199 -9.29 -18.34 6.63
N ARG A 200 -9.30 -17.44 7.61
CA ARG A 200 -10.49 -16.75 8.12
C ARG A 200 -10.21 -15.27 8.28
N ASN A 201 -11.21 -14.44 8.01
CA ASN A 201 -11.11 -13.01 8.29
C ASN A 201 -11.41 -12.70 9.78
N GLU A 202 -11.39 -11.42 10.15
CA GLU A 202 -11.68 -10.95 11.52
C GLU A 202 -13.08 -11.35 12.04
N LYS A 203 -14.03 -11.64 11.14
CA LYS A 203 -15.38 -12.10 11.48
C LYS A 203 -15.48 -13.63 11.58
N GLY A 204 -14.39 -14.35 11.36
CA GLY A 204 -14.35 -15.81 11.32
C GLY A 204 -14.86 -16.42 10.00
N GLU A 205 -15.11 -15.61 8.97
CA GLU A 205 -15.63 -16.07 7.68
C GLU A 205 -14.51 -16.78 6.88
N PRO A 206 -14.77 -17.96 6.29
CA PRO A 206 -13.76 -18.75 5.60
C PRO A 206 -13.32 -18.12 4.27
N LEU A 207 -12.05 -18.26 3.93
CA LEU A 207 -11.47 -17.84 2.66
C LEU A 207 -12.02 -18.70 1.51
N LEU A 208 -12.55 -18.07 0.47
CA LEU A 208 -12.90 -18.73 -0.80
C LEU A 208 -11.66 -18.88 -1.67
N PHE A 209 -11.02 -17.75 -1.96
CA PHE A 209 -9.79 -17.68 -2.74
C PHE A 209 -9.10 -16.33 -2.48
N SER A 210 -7.84 -16.24 -2.86
CA SER A 210 -7.09 -14.97 -2.85
C SER A 210 -6.80 -14.51 -4.27
N LEU A 211 -6.85 -13.20 -4.51
CA LEU A 211 -6.40 -12.59 -5.76
C LEU A 211 -5.08 -11.86 -5.56
N SER A 212 -4.26 -11.89 -6.59
CA SER A 212 -3.03 -11.14 -6.70
C SER A 212 -2.96 -10.41 -8.04
N PRO A 213 -2.11 -9.37 -8.17
CA PRO A 213 -1.93 -8.71 -9.47
C PRO A 213 -1.56 -9.70 -10.57
N ASN A 214 -2.25 -9.59 -11.70
CA ASN A 214 -2.23 -10.47 -12.88
C ASN A 214 -2.99 -11.81 -12.73
N ASP A 215 -3.65 -12.09 -11.62
CA ASP A 215 -4.58 -13.22 -11.56
C ASP A 215 -5.76 -12.97 -12.49
N LEU A 216 -6.12 -13.99 -13.28
CA LEU A 216 -7.29 -13.96 -14.12
C LEU A 216 -8.53 -14.42 -13.34
N VAL A 217 -9.65 -13.78 -13.62
CA VAL A 217 -10.95 -14.13 -13.09
C VAL A 217 -11.97 -14.18 -14.22
N TYR A 218 -12.93 -15.09 -14.09
CA TYR A 218 -14.06 -15.20 -14.98
C TYR A 218 -15.31 -14.60 -14.32
N VAL A 219 -16.12 -13.86 -15.08
CA VAL A 219 -17.39 -13.29 -14.63
C VAL A 219 -18.55 -14.06 -15.28
N PRO A 220 -19.27 -14.91 -14.53
CA PRO A 220 -20.43 -15.63 -15.07
C PRO A 220 -21.61 -14.67 -15.31
N MET A 221 -22.42 -14.96 -16.32
CA MET A 221 -23.71 -14.29 -16.50
C MET A 221 -24.76 -14.82 -15.53
N GLU A 222 -25.85 -14.07 -15.37
CA GLU A 222 -27.00 -14.54 -14.61
C GLU A 222 -27.56 -15.84 -15.22
N GLY A 223 -27.72 -16.88 -14.39
CA GLY A 223 -28.11 -18.22 -14.82
C GLY A 223 -26.96 -19.11 -15.32
N GLU A 224 -25.75 -18.58 -15.51
CA GLU A 224 -24.57 -19.37 -15.88
C GLU A 224 -23.94 -20.00 -14.63
N ILE A 225 -23.95 -21.33 -14.56
CA ILE A 225 -23.34 -22.07 -13.44
C ILE A 225 -21.85 -22.21 -13.71
N ALA A 226 -21.02 -21.52 -12.93
CA ALA A 226 -19.57 -21.52 -13.11
C ALA A 226 -18.93 -22.91 -13.04
N GLU A 227 -19.54 -23.86 -12.33
CA GLU A 227 -19.09 -25.25 -12.21
C GLU A 227 -19.22 -26.04 -13.50
N THR A 228 -20.13 -25.66 -14.40
CA THR A 228 -20.43 -26.40 -15.63
C THR A 228 -19.71 -25.83 -16.86
N ILE A 229 -18.93 -24.76 -16.70
CA ILE A 229 -18.22 -24.11 -17.79
C ILE A 229 -16.99 -24.92 -18.18
N ASP A 230 -16.90 -25.31 -19.45
CA ASP A 230 -15.68 -25.90 -20.02
C ASP A 230 -14.67 -24.79 -20.36
N PHE A 231 -13.75 -24.52 -19.45
CA PHE A 231 -12.68 -23.54 -19.63
C PHE A 231 -11.67 -23.90 -20.73
N ASN A 232 -11.66 -25.16 -21.21
CA ASN A 232 -10.82 -25.55 -22.34
C ASN A 232 -11.42 -25.12 -23.69
N ASN A 233 -12.74 -24.87 -23.73
CA ASN A 233 -13.46 -24.57 -24.96
C ASN A 233 -14.45 -23.40 -24.79
N LEU A 234 -13.93 -22.24 -24.36
CA LEU A 234 -14.73 -21.03 -24.18
C LEU A 234 -15.20 -20.43 -25.50
N SER A 235 -16.48 -20.01 -25.56
CA SER A 235 -17.03 -19.21 -26.66
C SER A 235 -16.32 -17.85 -26.77
N LYS A 236 -16.56 -17.14 -27.87
CA LYS A 236 -16.04 -15.77 -28.05
C LYS A 236 -16.59 -14.82 -26.97
N GLU A 237 -17.90 -14.89 -26.68
CA GLU A 237 -18.48 -14.05 -25.62
C GLU A 237 -17.94 -14.41 -24.24
N GLN A 238 -17.69 -15.70 -23.97
CA GLN A 238 -17.12 -16.13 -22.68
C GLN A 238 -15.69 -15.59 -22.49
N LYS A 239 -14.88 -15.56 -23.55
CA LYS A 239 -13.51 -14.98 -23.48
C LYS A 239 -13.52 -13.49 -23.15
N GLU A 240 -14.52 -12.76 -23.61
CA GLU A 240 -14.71 -11.34 -23.30
C GLU A 240 -15.09 -11.11 -21.82
N ARG A 241 -15.51 -12.14 -21.09
CA ARG A 241 -15.81 -12.08 -19.65
C ARG A 241 -14.64 -12.48 -18.75
N ILE A 242 -13.43 -12.57 -19.31
CA ILE A 242 -12.20 -12.79 -18.56
C ILE A 242 -11.57 -11.45 -18.22
N TYR A 243 -11.26 -11.27 -16.93
CA TYR A 243 -10.68 -10.05 -16.39
C TYR A 243 -9.37 -10.37 -15.66
N LYS A 244 -8.42 -9.45 -15.77
CA LYS A 244 -7.14 -9.49 -15.07
C LYS A 244 -7.16 -8.56 -13.88
N THR A 245 -6.79 -9.08 -12.71
CA THR A 245 -6.64 -8.30 -11.48
C THR A 245 -5.47 -7.33 -11.59
N VAL A 246 -5.69 -6.04 -11.32
CA VAL A 246 -4.66 -4.99 -11.43
C VAL A 246 -4.16 -4.55 -10.06
N SER A 247 -5.07 -4.17 -9.17
CA SER A 247 -4.72 -3.59 -7.86
C SER A 247 -5.91 -3.64 -6.91
N PHE A 248 -5.67 -3.46 -5.62
CA PHE A 248 -6.71 -3.44 -4.59
C PHE A 248 -6.29 -2.58 -3.41
N THR A 249 -7.28 -2.00 -2.74
CA THR A 249 -7.10 -1.17 -1.54
C THR A 249 -8.31 -1.34 -0.63
N GLY A 250 -8.09 -1.72 0.62
CA GLY A 250 -9.18 -2.03 1.56
C GLY A 250 -10.06 -3.14 0.99
N ASN A 251 -11.33 -2.80 0.72
CA ASN A 251 -12.34 -3.73 0.19
C ASN A 251 -12.55 -3.58 -1.33
N GLN A 252 -11.83 -2.66 -1.98
CA GLN A 252 -11.94 -2.41 -3.42
C GLN A 252 -10.93 -3.25 -4.19
N CYS A 253 -11.36 -3.82 -5.31
CA CYS A 253 -10.51 -4.62 -6.20
C CYS A 253 -10.75 -4.20 -7.64
N PHE A 254 -9.67 -3.87 -8.33
CA PHE A 254 -9.70 -3.29 -9.67
C PHE A 254 -9.15 -4.27 -10.69
N PHE A 255 -9.81 -4.30 -11.83
CA PHE A 255 -9.56 -5.21 -12.93
C PHE A 255 -9.45 -4.46 -14.26
N VAL A 256 -8.95 -5.15 -15.27
CA VAL A 256 -9.06 -4.79 -16.69
C VAL A 256 -9.50 -6.02 -17.47
N GLN A 257 -10.28 -5.85 -18.53
CA GLN A 257 -10.64 -6.96 -19.40
C GLN A 257 -9.37 -7.54 -20.05
N GLU A 258 -9.24 -8.86 -20.12
CA GLU A 258 -7.99 -9.47 -20.61
C GLU A 258 -7.78 -9.26 -22.11
N ALA A 259 -8.86 -9.16 -22.89
CA ALA A 259 -8.81 -8.88 -24.32
C ALA A 259 -8.28 -7.47 -24.65
N VAL A 260 -8.17 -6.58 -23.66
CA VAL A 260 -7.83 -5.18 -23.83
C VAL A 260 -6.32 -4.98 -23.73
N ALA A 261 -5.74 -4.32 -24.74
CA ALA A 261 -4.35 -3.88 -24.74
C ALA A 261 -4.12 -2.67 -23.82
N SER A 262 -2.88 -2.19 -23.75
CA SER A 262 -2.60 -0.95 -23.00
C SER A 262 -3.34 0.23 -23.63
N PRO A 263 -3.99 1.11 -22.84
CA PRO A 263 -4.65 2.30 -23.38
C PRO A 263 -3.67 3.16 -24.18
N ILE A 264 -4.11 3.69 -25.33
CA ILE A 264 -3.30 4.57 -26.17
C ILE A 264 -3.24 5.95 -25.51
N VAL A 265 -4.38 6.46 -25.03
CA VAL A 265 -4.48 7.71 -24.29
C VAL A 265 -4.77 7.41 -22.81
N ASN A 266 -3.74 7.61 -21.98
CA ASN A 266 -3.80 7.37 -20.56
C ASN A 266 -4.92 8.20 -19.89
N LYS A 267 -5.86 7.53 -19.21
CA LYS A 267 -6.97 8.10 -18.40
C LYS A 267 -8.16 8.64 -19.21
N MET A 268 -8.23 8.38 -20.52
CA MET A 268 -9.32 8.82 -21.38
C MET A 268 -10.16 7.67 -21.93
N GLU A 269 -9.56 6.52 -22.26
CA GLU A 269 -10.26 5.38 -22.89
C GLU A 269 -11.10 4.54 -21.92
N TYR A 270 -10.74 4.57 -20.63
CA TYR A 270 -11.41 3.84 -19.56
C TYR A 270 -11.77 4.80 -18.42
N SER A 271 -12.04 4.27 -17.22
CA SER A 271 -12.15 5.08 -16.00
C SER A 271 -10.89 5.96 -15.79
N PRO A 272 -10.93 6.98 -14.92
CA PRO A 272 -9.79 7.89 -14.67
C PRO A 272 -8.45 7.23 -14.28
N LEU A 273 -8.47 5.92 -13.97
CA LEU A 273 -7.30 5.11 -13.62
C LEU A 273 -7.07 3.93 -14.57
N ASN A 274 -7.78 3.87 -15.70
CA ASN A 274 -7.81 2.76 -16.66
C ASN A 274 -8.04 1.37 -16.04
N LYS A 275 -8.87 1.30 -15.00
CA LYS A 275 -9.19 0.07 -14.27
C LYS A 275 -10.59 0.15 -13.66
N MET A 276 -11.26 -0.97 -13.51
CA MET A 276 -12.68 -1.01 -13.14
C MET A 276 -12.97 -2.03 -12.03
N GLU A 277 -13.93 -1.74 -11.16
CA GLU A 277 -14.44 -2.75 -10.20
C GLU A 277 -15.62 -3.53 -10.78
N ARG A 278 -16.33 -2.91 -11.74
CA ARG A 278 -17.46 -3.49 -12.45
C ARG A 278 -17.03 -3.93 -13.85
N ASP A 279 -17.70 -4.95 -14.36
CA ASP A 279 -17.55 -5.36 -15.75
C ASP A 279 -18.22 -4.35 -16.70
N ILE A 280 -18.21 -4.64 -18.01
CA ILE A 280 -18.80 -3.78 -19.05
C ILE A 280 -20.32 -3.64 -18.90
N LEU A 281 -20.99 -4.63 -18.30
CA LEU A 281 -22.44 -4.65 -18.07
C LEU A 281 -22.83 -4.05 -16.70
N GLY A 282 -21.87 -3.60 -15.90
CA GLY A 282 -22.09 -3.01 -14.59
C GLY A 282 -22.13 -4.00 -13.43
N ILE A 283 -21.87 -5.30 -13.64
CA ILE A 283 -21.79 -6.33 -12.60
C ILE A 283 -20.53 -6.12 -11.77
N MET A 284 -20.64 -6.18 -10.44
CA MET A 284 -19.49 -6.07 -9.54
C MET A 284 -18.63 -7.34 -9.62
N ILE A 285 -17.46 -7.24 -10.25
CA ILE A 285 -16.61 -8.42 -10.60
C ILE A 285 -16.28 -9.24 -9.35
N LYS A 286 -15.79 -8.61 -8.28
CA LYS A 286 -15.37 -9.30 -7.05
C LYS A 286 -16.50 -10.09 -6.35
N GLU A 287 -17.76 -9.72 -6.57
CA GLU A 287 -18.92 -10.36 -5.95
C GLU A 287 -19.24 -11.72 -6.59
N VAL A 288 -19.05 -11.85 -7.90
CA VAL A 288 -19.47 -13.03 -8.66
C VAL A 288 -18.32 -13.83 -9.25
N CYS A 289 -17.14 -13.22 -9.37
CA CYS A 289 -16.06 -13.79 -10.16
C CYS A 289 -15.55 -15.13 -9.60
N VAL A 290 -14.96 -15.91 -10.50
CA VAL A 290 -14.31 -17.19 -10.23
C VAL A 290 -12.84 -17.06 -10.59
N LYS A 291 -11.96 -17.46 -9.68
CA LYS A 291 -10.53 -17.43 -9.94
C LYS A 291 -10.15 -18.47 -10.98
N LEU A 292 -9.33 -18.06 -11.94
CA LEU A 292 -8.76 -18.92 -12.96
C LEU A 292 -7.28 -19.17 -12.70
N LYS A 293 -6.81 -20.34 -13.11
CA LYS A 293 -5.40 -20.72 -13.13
C LYS A 293 -4.99 -20.93 -14.58
N VAL A 294 -3.84 -20.37 -14.94
CA VAL A 294 -3.28 -20.48 -16.28
C VAL A 294 -1.96 -21.23 -16.19
N ASP A 295 -1.78 -22.24 -17.04
CA ASP A 295 -0.51 -22.94 -17.14
C ASP A 295 0.50 -22.15 -18.00
N ARG A 296 1.71 -22.70 -18.20
CA ARG A 296 2.76 -22.03 -18.99
C ARG A 296 2.45 -21.98 -20.49
N LEU A 297 1.54 -22.81 -20.97
CA LEU A 297 1.11 -22.89 -22.37
C LEU A 297 -0.09 -21.96 -22.64
N GLY A 298 -0.70 -21.39 -21.59
CA GLY A 298 -1.85 -20.52 -21.71
C GLY A 298 -3.19 -21.24 -21.55
N ASN A 299 -3.19 -22.52 -21.15
CA ASN A 299 -4.43 -23.25 -20.88
C ASN A 299 -5.05 -22.76 -19.58
N ILE A 300 -6.36 -22.53 -19.60
CA ILE A 300 -7.13 -21.96 -18.49
C ILE A 300 -7.91 -23.08 -17.83
N ILE A 301 -7.79 -23.18 -16.50
CA ILE A 301 -8.62 -24.06 -15.67
C ILE A 301 -9.16 -23.27 -14.48
N LYS A 302 -10.26 -23.75 -13.87
CA LYS A 302 -10.75 -23.22 -12.59
C LYS A 302 -9.69 -23.47 -11.50
N ALA A 303 -9.42 -22.45 -10.68
CA ALA A 303 -8.37 -22.49 -9.64
C ALA A 303 -8.83 -23.18 -8.35
#